data_AF-A0A8J9U0R0-F1
#
_entry.id   AF-A0A8J9U0R0-F1
#
_cell.length_a   1.000
_cell.length_b   1.000
_cell.length_c   1.000
_cell.angle_alpha   90.00
_cell.angle_beta   90.00
_cell.angle_gamma   90.00
#
_symmetry.space_group_name_H-M   'P 1'
#
loop_
_entity.id
_entity.type
_entity.pdbx_description
1 polymer ?
#
loop_
_entity_poly.entity_id
_entity_poly.type
_entity_poly.pdbx_seq_one_letter_code
_entity_poly.pdbx_strand_id
1 'polypeptide(L)'
;ADLVKVRQSYAEVTATQRRLLKQKEQAEAVSNDWYKRAQLALQAGNEELAREALSRRQQTADEASNLQQQIDLQAASIDKLYEGMQVLEKKILESKSKKDQMVARARTAQSTQKVNDMLGGVTGKTSMDAFSRMEEKVEALEAAADVSAEMGALGANALPGSAASSLEQQFKALESSSSVDDELKKMKGLLGGAKDSGDKKETSGSSAGADPAVDDELAKMKKDAGL
;
A
#
# COMPACT_ATOMS: atom_id res chain seq x y z
N ALA A 1 -2.49 19.61 0.70
CA ALA A 1 -1.28 19.79 1.52
C ALA A 1 -1.65 19.97 3.00
N ASP A 2 -2.66 20.78 3.31
CA ASP A 2 -2.95 21.14 4.72
C ASP A 2 -3.52 20.00 5.56
N LEU A 3 -4.37 19.13 4.99
CA LEU A 3 -4.88 17.96 5.72
C LEU A 3 -3.78 16.99 6.15
N VAL A 4 -2.74 16.82 5.32
CA VAL A 4 -1.61 15.94 5.65
C VAL A 4 -0.83 16.52 6.83
N LYS A 5 -0.58 17.83 6.84
CA LYS A 5 0.08 18.52 7.95
C LYS A 5 -0.72 18.42 9.25
N VAL A 6 -2.05 18.60 9.18
CA VAL A 6 -2.94 18.47 10.35
C VAL A 6 -2.96 17.03 10.87
N ARG A 7 -2.96 16.03 9.98
CA ARG A 7 -2.86 14.61 10.38
C ARG A 7 -1.52 14.30 11.03
N GLN A 8 -0.43 14.85 10.49
CA GLN A 8 0.92 14.69 11.05
C GLN A 8 1.01 15.31 12.44
N SER A 9 0.56 16.56 12.62
CA SER A 9 0.57 17.21 13.92
C SER A 9 -0.33 16.49 14.94
N TYR A 10 -1.52 16.04 14.52
CA TYR A 10 -2.39 15.22 15.36
C TYR A 10 -1.70 13.91 15.80
N ALA A 11 -1.03 13.23 14.87
CA ALA A 11 -0.30 12.01 15.16
C ALA A 11 0.88 12.25 16.13
N GLU A 12 1.64 13.32 15.94
CA GLU A 12 2.75 13.72 16.82
C GLU A 12 2.27 14.04 18.25
N VAL A 13 1.19 14.80 18.39
CA VAL A 13 0.61 15.12 19.70
C VAL A 13 0.07 13.86 20.37
N THR A 14 -0.63 13.00 19.62
CA THR A 14 -1.14 11.72 20.14
C THR A 14 0.01 10.79 20.55
N ALA A 15 1.10 10.75 19.78
CA ALA A 15 2.29 9.97 20.11
C ALA A 15 2.95 10.47 21.41
N THR A 16 3.03 11.80 21.58
CA THR A 16 3.52 12.42 22.81
C THR A 16 2.66 12.04 24.01
N GLN A 17 1.33 12.10 23.88
CA GLN A 17 0.41 11.69 24.94
C GLN A 17 0.58 10.22 25.33
N ARG A 18 0.70 9.32 24.34
CA ARG A 18 0.97 7.90 24.59
C ARG A 18 2.30 7.68 25.31
N ARG A 19 3.33 8.46 24.98
CA ARG A 19 4.61 8.40 25.68
C ARG A 19 4.47 8.80 27.14
N LEU A 20 3.71 9.87 27.42
CA LEU A 20 3.43 10.32 28.79
C LEU A 20 2.63 9.29 29.58
N LEU A 21 1.62 8.67 28.96
CA LEU A 21 0.86 7.58 29.59
C LEU A 21 1.76 6.41 29.98
N LYS A 22 2.68 6.01 29.09
CA LYS A 22 3.65 4.95 29.39
C LYS A 22 4.62 5.33 30.50
N GLN A 23 5.09 6.57 30.52
CA GLN A 23 5.95 7.08 31.61
C GLN A 23 5.22 7.09 32.94
N LYS A 24 3.94 7.49 32.95
CA LYS A 24 3.09 7.47 34.13
C LYS A 24 2.94 6.04 34.67
N GLU A 25 2.60 5.09 33.81
CA GLU A 25 2.46 3.67 34.18
C GLU A 25 3.77 3.11 34.77
N GLN A 26 4.92 3.49 34.19
CA GLN A 26 6.24 3.13 34.74
C GLN A 26 6.47 3.73 36.13
N ALA A 27 6.15 5.02 36.34
CA ALA A 27 6.28 5.66 37.64
C ALA A 27 5.36 5.02 38.69
N GLU A 28 4.13 4.67 38.32
CA GLU A 28 3.19 3.93 39.19
C GLU A 28 3.73 2.55 39.56
N ALA A 29 4.29 1.81 38.60
CA ALA A 29 4.91 0.51 38.84
C ALA A 29 6.09 0.62 39.82
N VAL A 30 6.96 1.60 39.64
CA VAL A 30 8.09 1.86 40.53
C VAL A 30 7.61 2.25 41.94
N SER A 31 6.57 3.08 42.04
CA SER A 31 5.96 3.44 43.33
C SER A 31 5.41 2.21 44.06
N ASN A 32 4.73 1.31 43.34
CA ASN A 32 4.23 0.05 43.89
C ASN A 32 5.36 -0.88 44.34
N ASP A 33 6.49 -0.91 43.64
CA ASP A 33 7.64 -1.70 44.04
C ASP A 33 8.32 -1.13 45.28
N TRP A 34 8.42 0.20 45.42
CA TRP A 34 8.86 0.82 46.68
C TRP A 34 7.93 0.51 47.84
N TYR A 35 6.62 0.45 47.58
CA TYR A 35 5.64 0.03 48.58
C TYR A 35 5.87 -1.42 49.06
N LYS A 36 6.09 -2.36 48.14
CA LYS A 36 6.43 -3.76 48.50
C LYS A 36 7.75 -3.83 49.29
N ARG A 37 8.77 -3.07 48.88
CA ARG A 37 10.06 -3.00 49.60
C ARG A 37 9.90 -2.45 51.02
N ALA A 38 9.04 -1.44 51.21
CA ALA A 38 8.72 -0.93 52.54
C ALA A 38 8.06 -1.99 53.41
N GLN A 39 7.12 -2.78 52.85
CA GLN A 39 6.49 -3.89 53.58
C GLN A 39 7.50 -4.96 54.01
N LEU A 40 8.42 -5.34 53.10
CA LEU A 40 9.50 -6.30 53.42
C LEU A 40 10.44 -5.77 54.52
N ALA A 41 10.79 -4.48 54.46
CA ALA A 41 11.63 -3.84 55.48
C ALA A 41 10.94 -3.84 56.87
N LEU A 42 9.63 -3.57 56.92
CA LEU A 42 8.85 -3.66 58.15
C LEU A 42 8.77 -5.10 58.70
N GLN A 43 8.58 -6.09 57.83
CA GLN A 43 8.59 -7.50 58.23
C GLN A 43 9.95 -7.93 58.80
N ALA A 44 11.04 -7.37 58.27
CA ALA A 44 12.39 -7.57 58.79
C ALA A 44 12.72 -6.74 60.04
N GLY A 45 11.76 -5.94 60.56
CA GLY A 45 11.96 -5.08 61.73
C GLY A 45 12.83 -3.85 61.50
N ASN A 46 13.15 -3.51 60.25
CA ASN A 46 13.96 -2.35 59.90
C ASN A 46 13.06 -1.16 59.52
N GLU A 47 12.67 -0.39 60.53
CA GLU A 47 11.80 0.79 60.34
C GLU A 47 12.47 1.93 59.55
N GLU A 48 13.79 2.10 59.67
CA GLU A 48 14.51 3.17 58.98
C GLU A 48 14.50 2.94 57.47
N LEU A 49 14.79 1.72 57.04
CA LEU A 49 14.71 1.31 55.64
C LEU A 49 13.27 1.39 55.09
N ALA A 50 12.28 1.06 55.92
CA ALA A 50 10.87 1.21 55.54
C ALA A 50 10.47 2.68 55.33
N ARG A 51 10.92 3.60 56.20
CA ARG A 51 10.69 5.05 56.04
C ARG A 51 11.35 5.58 54.78
N GLU A 52 12.58 5.16 54.46
CA GLU A 52 13.25 5.58 53.22
C GLU A 52 12.50 5.07 51.99
N ALA A 53 12.09 3.79 51.98
CA ALA A 53 11.32 3.22 50.88
C ALA A 53 9.98 3.95 50.67
N LEU A 54 9.29 4.32 51.76
CA LEU A 54 8.05 5.12 51.69
C LEU A 54 8.30 6.55 51.19
N SER A 55 9.43 7.17 51.54
CA SER A 55 9.82 8.48 51.00
C SER A 55 10.01 8.42 49.48
N ARG A 56 10.72 7.40 48.98
CA ARG A 56 10.90 7.19 47.53
C ARG A 56 9.59 6.84 46.81
N ARG A 57 8.71 6.08 47.47
CA ARG A 57 7.34 5.84 46.98
C ARG A 57 6.58 7.16 46.80
N GLN A 58 6.64 8.05 47.78
CA GLN A 58 5.96 9.34 47.71
C GLN A 58 6.48 10.17 46.52
N GLN A 59 7.79 10.28 46.35
CA GLN A 59 8.41 11.00 45.23
C GLN A 59 7.94 10.47 43.87
N THR A 60 7.90 9.15 43.70
CA THR A 60 7.47 8.51 42.45
C THR A 60 5.96 8.59 42.23
N ALA A 61 5.16 8.61 43.30
CA ALA A 61 3.73 8.87 43.22
C ALA A 61 3.43 10.32 42.81
N ASP A 62 4.19 11.28 43.35
CA ASP A 62 4.08 12.70 42.97
C ASP A 62 4.47 12.89 41.50
N GLU A 63 5.50 12.20 41.02
CA GLU A 63 5.87 12.17 39.59
C GLU A 63 4.73 11.64 38.72
N ALA A 64 4.10 10.51 39.09
CA ALA A 64 2.95 9.96 38.37
C ALA A 64 1.76 10.94 38.35
N SER A 65 1.50 11.64 39.47
CA SER A 65 0.48 12.68 39.55
C SER A 65 0.77 13.85 38.61
N ASN A 66 2.03 14.32 38.56
CA ASN A 66 2.43 15.38 37.64
C ASN A 66 2.28 14.97 36.17
N LEU A 67 2.63 13.72 35.83
CA LEU A 67 2.42 13.17 34.49
C LEU A 67 0.92 13.09 34.14
N GLN A 68 0.07 12.70 35.10
CA GLN A 68 -1.38 12.69 34.90
C GLN A 68 -1.92 14.08 34.57
N GLN A 69 -1.52 15.11 35.33
CA GLN A 69 -1.92 16.49 35.05
C GLN A 69 -1.51 16.95 33.64
N GLN A 70 -0.30 16.58 33.19
CA GLN A 70 0.15 16.88 31.82
C GLN A 70 -0.69 16.17 30.76
N ILE A 71 -1.08 14.91 31.01
CA ILE A 71 -1.95 14.14 30.11
C ILE A 71 -3.33 14.78 30.02
N ASP A 72 -3.90 15.20 31.15
CA ASP A 72 -5.23 15.82 31.21
C ASP A 72 -5.26 17.17 30.48
N LEU A 73 -4.21 17.97 30.62
CA LEU A 73 -4.05 19.23 29.88
C LEU A 73 -3.98 19.00 28.35
N GLN A 74 -3.37 17.89 27.92
CA GLN A 74 -3.25 17.56 26.50
C GLN A 74 -4.53 16.96 25.92
N ALA A 75 -5.32 16.23 26.72
CA ALA A 75 -6.54 15.55 26.25
C ALA A 75 -7.50 16.52 25.55
N ALA A 76 -7.82 17.65 26.17
CA ALA A 76 -8.72 18.65 25.59
C ALA A 76 -8.18 19.27 24.29
N SER A 77 -6.85 19.34 24.14
CA SER A 77 -6.21 19.84 22.92
C SER A 77 -6.28 18.82 21.78
N ILE A 78 -6.10 17.54 22.11
CA ILE A 78 -6.20 16.42 21.15
C ILE A 78 -7.62 16.28 20.63
N ASP A 79 -8.63 16.38 21.50
CA ASP A 79 -10.04 16.32 21.10
C ASP A 79 -10.39 17.44 20.10
N LYS A 80 -9.98 18.67 20.39
CA LYS A 80 -10.16 19.81 19.47
C LYS A 80 -9.46 19.61 18.13
N LEU A 81 -8.23 19.07 18.15
CA LEU A 81 -7.49 18.77 16.91
C LEU A 81 -8.19 17.68 16.10
N TYR A 82 -8.74 16.65 16.77
CA TYR A 82 -9.49 15.58 16.13
C TYR A 82 -10.78 16.10 15.47
N GLU A 83 -11.57 16.89 16.20
CA GLU A 83 -12.78 17.52 15.66
C GLU A 83 -12.46 18.43 14.48
N GLY A 84 -11.44 19.28 14.61
CA GLY A 84 -10.99 20.16 13.53
C GLY A 84 -10.52 19.40 12.29
N MET A 85 -9.79 18.29 12.48
CA MET A 85 -9.35 17.40 11.42
C MET A 85 -10.55 16.78 10.68
N GLN A 86 -11.54 16.27 11.41
CA GLN A 86 -12.75 15.67 10.83
C GLN A 86 -13.56 16.69 10.02
N VAL A 87 -13.72 17.91 10.53
CA VAL A 87 -14.41 18.99 9.82
C VAL A 87 -13.66 19.36 8.54
N LEU A 88 -12.32 19.46 8.60
CA LEU A 88 -11.50 19.78 7.45
C LEU A 88 -11.58 18.68 6.38
N GLU A 89 -11.54 17.41 6.79
CA GLU A 89 -11.68 16.27 5.90
C GLU A 89 -13.02 16.28 5.16
N LYS A 90 -14.13 16.49 5.89
CA LYS A 90 -15.47 16.63 5.28
C LYS A 90 -15.52 17.78 4.26
N LYS A 91 -15.03 18.96 4.62
CA LYS A 91 -14.99 20.12 3.71
C LYS A 91 -14.15 19.86 2.45
N ILE A 92 -13.05 19.12 2.58
CA ILE A 92 -12.22 18.74 1.43
C ILE A 92 -12.97 17.79 0.50
N LEU A 93 -13.67 16.79 1.04
CA LEU A 93 -14.48 15.85 0.24
C LEU A 93 -15.62 16.57 -0.48
N GLU A 94 -16.34 17.45 0.21
CA GLU A 94 -17.40 18.28 -0.38
C GLU A 94 -16.84 19.17 -1.50
N SER A 95 -15.71 19.84 -1.25
CA SER A 95 -15.06 20.71 -2.24
C SER A 95 -14.57 19.94 -3.46
N LYS A 96 -14.05 18.72 -3.26
CA LYS A 96 -13.64 17.84 -4.36
C LYS A 96 -14.83 17.42 -5.20
N SER A 97 -15.94 17.00 -4.57
CA SER A 97 -17.18 16.66 -5.28
C SER A 97 -17.70 17.86 -6.10
N LYS A 98 -17.71 19.05 -5.51
CA LYS A 98 -18.15 20.28 -6.19
C LYS A 98 -17.25 20.64 -7.37
N LYS A 99 -15.93 20.47 -7.21
CA LYS A 99 -14.96 20.63 -8.30
C LYS A 99 -15.25 19.64 -9.43
N ASP A 100 -15.43 18.36 -9.13
CA ASP A 100 -15.70 17.33 -10.14
C ASP A 100 -17.01 17.61 -10.90
N GLN A 101 -18.05 18.06 -10.19
CA GLN A 101 -19.30 18.54 -10.80
C GLN A 101 -19.09 19.74 -11.72
N MET A 102 -18.29 20.74 -11.30
CA MET A 102 -17.98 21.90 -12.14
C MET A 102 -17.17 21.52 -13.38
N VAL A 103 -16.22 20.58 -13.26
CA VAL A 103 -15.44 20.06 -14.39
C VAL A 103 -16.36 19.35 -15.38
N ALA A 104 -17.29 18.51 -14.91
CA ALA A 104 -18.26 17.85 -15.77
C ALA A 104 -19.14 18.87 -16.52
N ARG A 105 -19.70 19.86 -15.80
CA ARG A 105 -20.49 20.95 -16.40
C ARG A 105 -19.70 21.75 -17.42
N ALA A 106 -18.44 22.09 -17.12
CA ALA A 106 -17.57 22.82 -18.04
C ALA A 106 -17.29 22.01 -19.31
N ARG A 107 -17.04 20.69 -19.19
CA ARG A 107 -16.89 19.80 -20.35
C ARG A 107 -18.15 19.75 -21.21
N THR A 108 -19.33 19.61 -20.60
CA THR A 108 -20.61 19.65 -21.32
C THR A 108 -20.81 20.99 -22.02
N ALA A 109 -20.60 22.11 -21.32
CA ALA A 109 -20.74 23.44 -21.90
C ALA A 109 -19.77 23.68 -23.06
N GLN A 110 -18.51 23.23 -22.95
CA GLN A 110 -17.53 23.28 -24.05
C GLN A 110 -17.97 22.44 -25.25
N SER A 111 -18.50 21.23 -25.03
CA SER A 111 -19.04 20.42 -26.13
C SER A 111 -20.25 21.07 -26.78
N THR A 112 -21.20 21.59 -26.00
CA THR A 112 -22.36 22.33 -26.53
C THR A 112 -21.94 23.57 -27.30
N GLN A 113 -20.94 24.33 -26.82
CA GLN A 113 -20.40 25.48 -27.53
C GLN A 113 -19.79 25.05 -28.88
N LYS A 114 -18.97 23.99 -28.91
CA LYS A 114 -18.39 23.48 -30.16
C LYS A 114 -19.47 23.06 -31.17
N VAL A 115 -20.53 22.38 -30.71
CA VAL A 115 -21.67 22.00 -31.56
C VAL A 115 -22.40 23.24 -32.09
N ASN A 116 -22.66 24.23 -31.22
CA ASN A 116 -23.31 25.47 -31.61
C ASN A 116 -22.44 26.32 -32.55
N ASP A 117 -21.12 26.35 -32.40
CA ASP A 117 -20.21 27.04 -33.31
C ASP A 117 -20.20 26.36 -34.69
N MET A 118 -20.22 25.02 -34.73
CA MET A 118 -20.39 24.27 -35.98
C MET A 118 -21.75 24.56 -36.64
N LEU A 119 -22.84 24.60 -35.87
CA LEU A 119 -24.18 24.87 -36.39
C LEU A 119 -24.38 26.35 -36.78
N GLY A 120 -23.82 27.29 -36.02
CA GLY A 120 -23.84 28.72 -36.32
C GLY A 120 -23.12 29.02 -37.63
N GLY A 121 -22.02 28.32 -37.91
CA GLY A 121 -21.32 28.35 -39.20
C GLY A 121 -22.16 27.82 -40.39
N VAL A 122 -23.23 27.05 -40.14
CA VAL A 122 -24.11 26.48 -41.18
C VAL A 122 -25.25 27.45 -41.57
N THR A 123 -25.61 28.40 -40.71
CA THR A 123 -26.84 29.21 -40.89
C THR A 123 -26.72 30.44 -41.79
N GLY A 124 -25.55 30.71 -42.37
CA GLY A 124 -25.32 31.88 -43.25
C GLY A 124 -25.03 31.52 -44.71
N LYS A 125 -26.05 31.43 -45.58
CA LYS A 125 -25.99 31.40 -47.07
C LYS A 125 -24.99 30.45 -47.79
N THR A 126 -24.30 29.56 -47.09
CA THR A 126 -23.39 28.50 -47.63
C THR A 126 -23.85 27.09 -47.25
N SER A 127 -25.17 26.88 -47.21
CA SER A 127 -25.80 25.69 -46.61
C SER A 127 -25.46 24.35 -47.27
N MET A 128 -24.92 24.30 -48.50
CA MET A 128 -24.46 23.05 -49.12
C MET A 128 -22.98 22.74 -48.82
N ASP A 129 -22.08 23.72 -48.90
CA ASP A 129 -20.66 23.52 -48.53
C ASP A 129 -20.50 23.19 -47.04
N ALA A 130 -21.34 23.78 -46.19
CA ALA A 130 -21.35 23.47 -44.77
C ALA A 130 -21.90 22.06 -44.49
N PHE A 131 -22.82 21.56 -45.32
CA PHE A 131 -23.32 20.19 -45.25
C PHE A 131 -22.24 19.19 -45.68
N SER A 132 -21.57 19.41 -46.81
CA SER A 132 -20.47 18.54 -47.26
C SER A 132 -19.30 18.51 -46.27
N ARG A 133 -18.94 19.64 -45.65
CA ARG A 133 -17.90 19.65 -44.59
C ARG A 133 -18.34 18.97 -43.30
N MET A 134 -19.64 18.94 -43.02
CA MET A 134 -20.20 18.23 -41.87
C MET A 134 -20.27 16.73 -42.16
N GLU A 135 -20.69 16.34 -43.35
CA GLU A 135 -20.66 14.97 -43.86
C GLU A 135 -19.23 14.42 -43.82
N GLU A 136 -18.25 15.15 -44.34
CA GLU A 136 -16.83 14.78 -44.31
C GLU A 136 -16.27 14.69 -42.87
N LYS A 137 -16.74 15.53 -41.94
CA LYS A 137 -16.36 15.43 -40.51
C LYS A 137 -17.05 14.29 -39.78
N VAL A 138 -18.31 14.00 -40.09
CA VAL A 138 -19.06 12.88 -39.52
C VAL A 138 -18.45 11.59 -40.05
N GLU A 139 -18.17 11.49 -41.34
CA GLU A 139 -17.47 10.37 -41.96
C GLU A 139 -16.07 10.19 -41.35
N ALA A 140 -15.32 11.28 -41.10
CA ALA A 140 -14.03 11.20 -40.40
C ALA A 140 -14.15 10.78 -38.92
N LEU A 141 -15.22 11.19 -38.22
CA LEU A 141 -15.48 10.78 -36.84
C LEU A 141 -16.00 9.35 -36.73
N GLU A 142 -16.84 8.91 -37.66
CA GLU A 142 -17.31 7.54 -37.81
C GLU A 142 -16.14 6.64 -38.19
N ALA A 143 -15.30 7.03 -39.16
CA ALA A 143 -14.07 6.31 -39.47
C ALA A 143 -13.10 6.28 -38.28
N ALA A 144 -12.97 7.35 -37.50
CA ALA A 144 -12.14 7.35 -36.30
C ALA A 144 -12.74 6.49 -35.17
N ALA A 145 -14.06 6.46 -35.04
CA ALA A 145 -14.77 5.61 -34.08
C ALA A 145 -14.66 4.14 -34.47
N ASP A 146 -14.83 3.81 -35.76
CA ASP A 146 -14.63 2.50 -36.34
C ASP A 146 -13.18 2.06 -36.20
N VAL A 147 -12.19 2.91 -36.48
CA VAL A 147 -10.77 2.59 -36.24
C VAL A 147 -10.47 2.44 -34.76
N SER A 148 -11.15 3.17 -33.86
CA SER A 148 -10.96 2.97 -32.42
C SER A 148 -11.61 1.68 -31.91
N ALA A 149 -12.76 1.31 -32.47
CA ALA A 149 -13.46 0.05 -32.19
C ALA A 149 -12.71 -1.13 -32.80
N GLU A 150 -12.16 -0.95 -33.99
CA GLU A 150 -11.31 -1.90 -34.69
C GLU A 150 -9.97 -2.00 -33.99
N MET A 151 -9.30 -0.94 -33.52
CA MET A 151 -8.09 -1.01 -32.69
C MET A 151 -8.36 -1.64 -31.32
N GLY A 152 -9.56 -1.44 -30.76
CA GLY A 152 -10.05 -2.17 -29.59
C GLY A 152 -10.25 -3.68 -29.85
N ALA A 153 -10.59 -4.06 -31.09
CA ALA A 153 -10.71 -5.44 -31.54
C ALA A 153 -9.38 -6.06 -32.05
N LEU A 154 -8.49 -5.25 -32.63
CA LEU A 154 -7.16 -5.57 -33.17
C LEU A 154 -6.09 -5.61 -32.07
N GLY A 155 -6.46 -5.35 -30.82
CA GLY A 155 -5.66 -5.67 -29.64
C GLY A 155 -5.56 -7.16 -29.35
N ALA A 156 -6.19 -8.04 -30.15
CA ALA A 156 -6.15 -9.48 -29.90
C ALA A 156 -5.84 -10.37 -31.09
N ASN A 157 -6.05 -9.98 -32.35
CA ASN A 157 -5.59 -10.78 -33.50
C ASN A 157 -5.75 -10.05 -34.83
N ALA A 158 -4.72 -10.17 -35.67
CA ALA A 158 -4.70 -9.96 -37.12
C ALA A 158 -4.72 -8.52 -37.68
N LEU A 159 -3.52 -7.99 -37.97
CA LEU A 159 -3.34 -7.14 -39.16
C LEU A 159 -2.44 -7.88 -40.18
N PRO A 160 -2.94 -8.23 -41.38
CA PRO A 160 -2.13 -8.86 -42.41
C PRO A 160 -1.33 -7.78 -43.16
N GLY A 161 0.01 -7.84 -43.10
CA GLY A 161 0.85 -7.07 -44.01
C GLY A 161 2.01 -6.26 -43.42
N SER A 162 2.31 -6.32 -42.10
CA SER A 162 3.59 -5.79 -41.63
C SER A 162 4.68 -6.85 -41.78
N ALA A 163 5.73 -6.55 -42.55
CA ALA A 163 6.88 -7.43 -42.77
C ALA A 163 7.63 -7.80 -41.46
N ALA A 164 7.28 -7.16 -40.34
CA ALA A 164 7.82 -7.45 -39.02
C ALA A 164 7.31 -8.78 -38.42
N SER A 165 6.06 -9.17 -38.68
CA SER A 165 5.50 -10.41 -38.12
C SER A 165 5.96 -11.68 -38.84
N SER A 166 6.32 -11.59 -40.13
CA SER A 166 6.92 -12.70 -40.87
C SER A 166 8.37 -12.99 -40.43
N LEU A 167 9.12 -11.95 -40.08
CA LEU A 167 10.51 -12.06 -39.63
C LEU A 167 10.57 -12.64 -38.20
N GLU A 168 9.73 -12.15 -37.28
CA GLU A 168 9.62 -12.68 -35.92
C GLU A 168 9.10 -14.13 -35.89
N GLN A 169 8.17 -14.51 -36.79
CA GLN A 169 7.74 -15.91 -36.95
C GLN A 169 8.84 -16.81 -37.53
N GLN A 170 9.68 -16.30 -38.43
CA GLN A 170 10.85 -17.04 -38.93
C GLN A 170 11.92 -17.20 -37.85
N PHE A 171 12.14 -16.19 -36.99
CA PHE A 171 13.04 -16.30 -35.83
C PHE A 171 12.50 -17.26 -34.77
N LYS A 172 11.19 -17.22 -34.47
CA LYS A 172 10.57 -18.15 -33.52
C LYS A 172 10.51 -19.59 -34.04
N ALA A 173 10.36 -19.77 -35.35
CA ALA A 173 10.49 -21.08 -36.00
C ALA A 173 11.93 -21.60 -35.93
N LEU A 174 12.93 -20.74 -36.14
CA LEU A 174 14.36 -21.06 -36.01
C LEU A 174 14.79 -21.34 -34.55
N GLU A 175 14.26 -20.60 -33.58
CA GLU A 175 14.42 -20.87 -32.14
C GLU A 175 13.75 -22.19 -31.74
N SER A 176 12.63 -22.55 -32.36
CA SER A 176 11.97 -23.84 -32.14
C SER A 176 12.61 -25.02 -32.91
N SER A 177 13.52 -24.75 -33.86
CA SER A 177 14.23 -25.76 -34.64
C SER A 177 15.73 -25.88 -34.32
N SER A 178 16.25 -25.10 -33.36
CA SER A 178 17.63 -25.17 -32.87
C SER A 178 17.65 -25.82 -31.48
N SER A 179 17.42 -27.13 -31.37
CA SER A 179 18.45 -28.17 -31.46
C SER A 179 19.56 -28.12 -30.40
N VAL A 180 19.65 -27.08 -29.56
CA VAL A 180 20.73 -26.97 -28.57
C VAL A 180 20.54 -27.94 -27.40
N ASP A 181 19.32 -28.13 -26.89
CA ASP A 181 19.07 -29.13 -25.83
C ASP A 181 19.13 -30.58 -26.34
N ASP A 182 18.76 -30.82 -27.60
CA ASP A 182 18.76 -32.15 -28.21
C ASP A 182 20.16 -32.60 -28.67
N GLU A 183 21.00 -31.69 -29.16
CA GLU A 183 22.42 -31.97 -29.42
C GLU A 183 23.22 -32.13 -28.12
N LEU A 184 22.86 -31.42 -27.03
CA LEU A 184 23.50 -31.57 -25.72
C LEU A 184 23.14 -32.92 -25.07
N LYS A 185 21.91 -33.42 -25.28
CA LYS A 185 21.52 -34.80 -24.94
C LYS A 185 22.27 -35.85 -25.76
N LYS A 186 22.43 -35.63 -27.08
CA LYS A 186 23.17 -36.55 -27.96
C LYS A 186 24.68 -36.59 -27.65
N MET A 187 25.30 -35.45 -27.36
CA MET A 187 26.71 -35.37 -26.97
C MET A 187 26.98 -35.96 -25.58
N LYS A 188 26.05 -35.80 -24.63
CA LYS A 188 26.16 -36.45 -23.31
C LYS A 188 25.96 -37.98 -23.39
N GLY A 189 25.16 -38.46 -24.34
CA GLY A 189 24.98 -39.88 -24.62
C GLY A 189 26.17 -40.55 -25.33
N LEU A 190 26.95 -39.79 -26.11
CA LEU A 190 28.11 -40.31 -26.84
C LEU A 190 29.45 -40.14 -26.10
N LEU A 191 29.54 -39.26 -25.09
CA LEU A 191 30.76 -39.04 -24.30
C LEU A 191 30.75 -39.70 -22.90
N GLY A 192 29.62 -40.31 -22.48
CA GLY A 192 29.47 -40.93 -21.15
C GLY A 192 29.84 -42.41 -21.04
N GLY A 193 30.29 -43.03 -22.14
CA GLY A 193 30.67 -44.44 -22.20
C GLY A 193 32.16 -44.71 -22.04
N ALA A 194 32.79 -44.32 -20.91
CA ALA A 194 34.06 -44.91 -20.41
C ALA A 194 34.47 -44.37 -19.03
N LYS A 195 34.19 -45.18 -17.98
CA LYS A 195 34.92 -45.38 -16.70
C LYS A 195 35.36 -44.19 -15.81
N ASP A 196 34.70 -44.15 -14.64
CA ASP A 196 35.25 -44.36 -13.28
C ASP A 196 36.22 -43.33 -12.66
N SER A 197 35.74 -42.55 -11.67
CA SER A 197 36.17 -42.65 -10.25
C SER A 197 35.64 -41.51 -9.36
N GLY A 198 34.80 -41.89 -8.38
CA GLY A 198 34.66 -41.29 -7.04
C GLY A 198 33.82 -40.01 -6.90
N ASP A 199 32.92 -39.85 -5.93
CA ASP A 199 32.39 -40.70 -4.86
C ASP A 199 31.23 -39.89 -4.22
N LYS A 200 30.13 -40.57 -3.87
CA LYS A 200 29.04 -40.14 -2.96
C LYS A 200 28.18 -38.91 -3.36
N LYS A 201 26.84 -38.91 -3.27
CA LYS A 201 25.87 -39.81 -2.61
C LYS A 201 24.45 -39.32 -2.98
N GLU A 202 23.54 -40.28 -3.17
CA GLU A 202 22.06 -40.20 -3.09
C GLU A 202 21.22 -39.69 -4.29
N THR A 203 20.86 -40.66 -5.14
CA THR A 203 19.50 -41.00 -5.63
C THR A 203 18.47 -41.02 -4.47
N SER A 204 17.15 -40.85 -4.57
CA SER A 204 16.09 -40.89 -5.60
C SER A 204 14.85 -40.25 -4.94
N GLY A 205 13.99 -39.49 -5.61
CA GLY A 205 12.86 -40.06 -6.34
C GLY A 205 11.51 -39.69 -5.72
N SER A 206 10.69 -39.01 -6.53
CA SER A 206 9.22 -39.04 -6.58
C SER A 206 8.35 -38.36 -5.51
N SER A 207 7.64 -37.34 -6.01
CA SER A 207 6.20 -37.06 -5.87
C SER A 207 5.55 -36.69 -4.53
N ALA A 208 4.76 -35.61 -4.66
CA ALA A 208 3.49 -35.33 -3.99
C ALA A 208 3.53 -34.61 -2.63
N GLY A 209 3.20 -33.32 -2.69
CA GLY A 209 2.16 -32.72 -1.84
C GLY A 209 2.52 -32.27 -0.43
N ALA A 210 1.95 -31.10 -0.09
CA ALA A 210 1.71 -30.55 1.24
C ALA A 210 2.83 -29.69 1.88
N ASP A 211 2.48 -28.41 2.03
CA ASP A 211 3.11 -27.38 2.84
C ASP A 211 3.26 -27.78 4.32
N PRO A 212 4.45 -27.58 4.94
CA PRO A 212 4.61 -27.70 6.38
C PRO A 212 5.33 -26.48 7.03
N ALA A 213 5.02 -25.25 6.60
CA ALA A 213 5.60 -24.03 7.20
C ALA A 213 4.73 -23.35 8.27
N VAL A 214 3.68 -24.03 8.74
CA VAL A 214 2.82 -23.56 9.86
C VAL A 214 3.23 -24.17 11.21
N ASP A 215 4.19 -25.11 11.24
CA ASP A 215 4.48 -25.88 12.46
C ASP A 215 5.77 -25.46 13.22
N ASP A 216 6.64 -24.64 12.64
CA ASP A 216 7.89 -24.22 13.32
C ASP A 216 7.77 -22.96 14.19
N GLU A 217 6.73 -22.13 14.02
CA GLU A 217 6.48 -21.02 14.97
C GLU A 217 5.70 -21.46 16.22
N LEU A 218 4.91 -22.54 16.14
CA LEU A 218 4.16 -23.07 17.29
C LEU A 218 5.06 -23.82 18.29
N ALA A 219 6.20 -24.37 17.83
CA ALA A 219 7.20 -25.00 18.68
C ALA A 219 7.99 -24.00 19.53
N LYS A 220 8.09 -22.74 19.09
CA LYS A 220 8.75 -21.67 19.86
C LYS A 220 7.91 -21.22 21.06
N MET A 221 6.58 -21.26 20.97
CA MET A 221 5.66 -20.90 22.06
C MET A 221 5.56 -21.95 23.18
N LYS A 222 5.99 -23.20 22.97
CA LYS A 222 6.05 -24.22 24.04
C LYS A 222 7.34 -24.21 24.85
N LYS A 223 8.38 -23.52 24.39
CA LYS A 223 9.64 -23.37 25.14
C LYS A 223 9.61 -22.19 26.11
N ASP A 224 8.75 -21.20 25.88
CA ASP A 224 8.57 -20.04 26.76
C ASP A 224 7.45 -20.22 27.83
N ALA A 225 6.84 -21.41 27.90
CA ALA A 225 5.85 -21.77 28.92
C ALA A 225 6.26 -23.03 29.71
N GLY A 226 7.41 -22.94 30.40
CA GLY A 226 7.64 -23.61 31.69
C GLY A 226 7.75 -25.13 31.73
N LEU A 227 8.95 -25.64 31.45
CA LEU A 227 9.72 -26.63 32.24
C LEU A 227 11.20 -26.48 31.90
#